data_AF-A0A529NPJ7-F1
#
_entry.id   AF-A0A529NPJ7-F1
#
_cell.length_a   1.000
_cell.length_b   1.000
_cell.length_c   1.000
_cell.angle_alpha   90.00
_cell.angle_beta   90.00
_cell.angle_gamma   90.00
#
_symmetry.space_group_name_H-M   'P 1'
#
loop_
_entity.id
_entity.type
_entity.pdbx_description
1 polymer ?
#
loop_
_entity_poly.entity_id
_entity_poly.type
_entity_poly.pdbx_seq_one_letter_code
_entity_poly.pdbx_strand_id
1 'polypeptide(L)'
;MATLIVTLSRINATRDYDPPVSQGSGCRTESITIPNTGDLTADGETIVELLADADCWVAVGAAPDVDGTDVRKLKADIPYTFGISDGEKVKVKAAS
;
A
#
# COMPACT_ATOMS: atom_id res chain seq x y z
N MET A 1 0.55 -8.30 17.85
CA MET A 1 -0.52 -8.02 16.87
C MET A 1 0.19 -7.63 15.60
N ALA A 2 -0.17 -8.24 14.47
CA ALA A 2 0.54 -8.02 13.20
C ALA A 2 0.13 -6.66 12.58
N THR A 3 1.04 -6.07 11.81
CA THR A 3 0.98 -4.70 11.30
C THR A 3 1.38 -4.67 9.83
N LEU A 4 0.65 -3.86 9.06
CA LEU A 4 1.01 -3.43 7.71
C LEU A 4 1.38 -1.95 7.76
N ILE A 5 2.61 -1.62 7.38
CA ILE A 5 3.04 -0.24 7.13
C ILE A 5 2.67 0.11 5.69
N VAL A 6 1.95 1.22 5.51
CA VAL A 6 1.52 1.74 4.22
C VAL A 6 2.17 3.10 4.02
N THR A 7 2.97 3.24 2.97
CA THR A 7 3.57 4.52 2.58
C THR A 7 3.02 4.94 1.22
N LEU A 8 2.22 6.02 1.20
CA LEU A 8 1.77 6.65 -0.03
C LEU A 8 2.78 7.69 -0.48
N SER A 9 3.04 7.77 -1.79
CA SER A 9 3.88 8.79 -2.37
C SER A 9 3.52 9.12 -3.82
N ARG A 10 4.05 10.22 -4.33
CA ARG A 10 4.00 10.62 -5.75
C ARG A 10 5.25 10.17 -6.47
N ILE A 11 5.10 9.74 -7.73
CA ILE A 11 6.22 9.52 -8.64
C ILE A 11 6.84 10.87 -8.98
N ASN A 12 8.17 10.95 -8.94
CA ASN A 12 8.88 12.05 -9.56
C ASN A 12 8.97 11.83 -11.07
N ALA A 13 7.96 12.30 -11.81
CA ALA A 13 7.89 12.16 -13.26
C ALA A 13 9.02 12.88 -14.03
N THR A 14 9.91 13.62 -13.36
CA THR A 14 11.08 14.25 -14.00
C THR A 14 12.29 13.32 -14.11
N ARG A 15 12.23 12.12 -13.51
CA ARG A 15 13.29 11.11 -13.57
C ARG A 15 12.77 9.83 -14.20
N ASP A 16 12.70 9.80 -15.53
CA ASP A 16 12.23 8.67 -16.35
C ASP A 16 12.97 7.33 -16.13
N TYR A 17 14.12 7.32 -15.43
CA TYR A 17 14.97 6.14 -15.25
C TYR A 17 15.21 5.71 -13.79
N ASP A 18 14.64 6.41 -12.81
CA ASP A 18 14.76 6.00 -11.41
C ASP A 18 13.49 5.23 -11.02
N PRO A 19 13.58 4.08 -10.31
CA PRO A 19 12.41 3.49 -9.67
C PRO A 19 11.65 4.57 -8.91
N PRO A 20 10.31 4.49 -8.85
CA PRO A 20 9.50 5.55 -8.27
C PRO A 20 9.92 5.81 -6.82
N VAL A 21 10.71 6.86 -6.62
CA VAL A 21 11.26 7.22 -5.31
C VAL A 21 10.27 8.11 -4.59
N SER A 22 10.08 7.83 -3.31
CA SER A 22 9.15 8.57 -2.48
C SER A 22 9.50 10.07 -2.45
N GLN A 23 8.58 10.95 -2.86
CA GLN A 23 8.77 12.40 -2.92
C GLN A 23 8.61 13.03 -1.53
N GLY A 24 9.63 12.88 -0.68
CA GLY A 24 9.84 13.67 0.55
C GLY A 24 8.57 14.14 1.28
N SER A 25 8.35 15.46 1.35
CA SER A 25 7.24 16.10 2.09
C SER A 25 5.82 15.76 1.59
N GLY A 26 5.69 15.05 0.48
CA GLY A 26 4.43 14.50 -0.03
C GLY A 26 4.22 13.03 0.29
N CYS A 27 5.06 12.42 1.14
CA CYS A 27 4.90 11.04 1.57
C CYS A 27 4.10 10.97 2.87
N ARG A 28 3.14 10.04 2.92
CA ARG A 28 2.36 9.76 4.13
C ARG A 28 2.53 8.29 4.48
N THR A 29 2.93 8.02 5.72
CA THR A 29 3.08 6.66 6.23
C THR A 29 2.14 6.44 7.40
N GLU A 30 1.38 5.36 7.35
CA GLU A 30 0.54 4.91 8.46
C GLU A 30 0.72 3.42 8.72
N SER A 31 0.33 3.00 9.92
CA SER A 31 0.34 1.60 10.33
C SER A 31 -1.09 1.09 10.48
N ILE A 32 -1.37 -0.04 9.84
CA ILE A 32 -2.64 -0.74 9.88
C ILE A 32 -2.45 -2.01 10.68
N THR A 33 -3.24 -2.18 11.73
CA THR A 33 -3.33 -3.45 12.46
C THR A 33 -3.99 -4.51 11.60
N ILE A 34 -3.44 -5.72 11.53
CA ILE A 34 -4.07 -6.86 10.83
C ILE A 34 -5.01 -7.61 11.79
N PRO A 35 -6.25 -8.00 11.40
CA PRO A 35 -6.89 -7.88 10.08
C PRO A 35 -7.87 -6.69 10.01
N ASN A 36 -7.44 -5.48 10.35
CA ASN A 36 -8.27 -4.29 10.20
C ASN A 36 -8.13 -3.69 8.80
N THR A 37 -9.13 -2.89 8.44
CA THR A 37 -9.06 -1.97 7.31
C THR A 37 -8.35 -0.70 7.77
N GLY A 38 -7.37 -0.23 7.01
CA GLY A 38 -6.82 1.11 7.21
C GLY A 38 -7.28 2.00 6.08
N ASP A 39 -7.98 3.07 6.42
CA ASP A 39 -8.55 3.99 5.43
C ASP A 39 -7.54 5.04 4.95
N LEU A 40 -6.28 4.64 4.76
CA LEU A 40 -5.32 5.55 4.14
C LEU A 40 -5.70 5.69 2.66
N THR A 41 -6.31 6.82 2.36
CA THR A 41 -6.84 7.16 1.05
C THR A 41 -5.81 8.01 0.31
N ALA A 42 -5.47 7.61 -0.92
CA ALA A 42 -4.64 8.41 -1.81
C ALA A 42 -5.30 9.77 -2.06
N ASP A 43 -4.50 10.83 -1.95
CA ASP A 43 -4.83 12.24 -2.17
C ASP A 43 -3.76 12.83 -3.11
N GLY A 44 -3.85 12.41 -4.36
CA GLY A 44 -2.90 12.70 -5.43
C GLY A 44 -1.58 11.93 -5.38
N GLU A 45 -1.40 10.98 -4.46
CA GLU A 45 -0.33 9.98 -4.56
C GLU A 45 -0.56 9.01 -5.72
N THR A 46 0.53 8.51 -6.30
CA THR A 46 0.50 7.63 -7.48
C THR A 46 1.23 6.31 -7.26
N ILE A 47 1.87 6.15 -6.11
CA ILE A 47 2.47 4.89 -5.65
C ILE A 47 2.12 4.62 -4.19
N VAL A 48 2.03 3.33 -3.86
CA VAL A 48 2.01 2.83 -2.48
C VAL A 48 3.11 1.81 -2.29
N GLU A 49 3.83 1.92 -1.18
CA GLU A 49 4.73 0.89 -0.67
C GLU A 49 4.11 0.23 0.57
N LEU A 50 4.17 -1.09 0.60
CA LEU A 50 3.55 -1.94 1.61
C LEU A 50 4.61 -2.84 2.24
N LEU A 51 4.71 -2.80 3.57
CA LEU A 51 5.59 -3.65 4.36
C LEU A 51 4.81 -4.27 5.53
N ALA A 52 4.65 -5.58 5.51
CA ALA A 52 3.94 -6.32 6.55
C ALA A 52 4.91 -7.07 7.47
N ASP A 53 4.62 -7.14 8.77
CA ASP A 53 5.36 -7.95 9.74
C ASP A 53 4.91 -9.42 9.79
N ALA A 54 3.90 -9.78 8.99
CA ALA A 54 3.36 -11.11 8.82
C ALA A 54 2.83 -11.32 7.40
N ASP A 55 2.79 -12.57 6.94
CA ASP A 55 2.17 -12.92 5.66
C ASP A 55 0.70 -12.45 5.65
N CYS A 56 0.31 -11.71 4.62
CA CYS A 56 -1.01 -11.13 4.53
C CYS A 56 -1.52 -11.05 3.09
N TRP A 57 -2.85 -10.86 2.96
CA TRP A 57 -3.51 -10.53 1.71
C TRP A 57 -3.84 -9.04 1.71
N VAL A 58 -3.50 -8.35 0.63
CA VAL A 58 -3.82 -6.93 0.45
C VAL A 58 -4.58 -6.70 -0.85
N ALA A 59 -5.62 -5.87 -0.76
CA ALA A 59 -6.32 -5.30 -1.90
C ALA A 59 -6.12 -3.78 -1.91
N VAL A 60 -5.89 -3.22 -3.09
CA VAL A 60 -5.76 -1.78 -3.32
C VAL A 60 -6.75 -1.37 -4.40
N GLY A 61 -7.47 -0.27 -4.19
CA GLY A 61 -8.45 0.24 -5.15
C GLY A 61 -9.46 1.20 -4.52
N ALA A 62 -10.43 1.72 -5.29
CA ALA A 62 -11.45 2.63 -4.76
C ALA A 62 -12.40 1.97 -3.74
N ALA A 63 -12.68 0.68 -3.94
CA ALA A 63 -13.47 -0.16 -3.04
C ALA A 63 -12.78 -1.53 -2.89
N PRO A 64 -11.62 -1.58 -2.21
CA PRO A 64 -10.79 -2.77 -2.17
C PRO A 64 -11.52 -3.90 -1.42
N ASP A 65 -11.31 -5.13 -1.88
CA ASP A 65 -11.88 -6.35 -1.29
C ASP A 65 -10.82 -7.43 -1.19
N VAL A 66 -10.43 -7.77 0.05
CA VAL A 66 -9.41 -8.79 0.36
C VAL A 66 -9.90 -10.22 0.17
N ASP A 67 -11.20 -10.41 -0.04
CA ASP A 67 -11.80 -11.68 -0.40
C ASP A 67 -12.18 -11.74 -1.90
N GLY A 68 -11.85 -10.68 -2.65
CA GLY A 68 -12.10 -10.54 -4.09
C GLY A 68 -11.01 -11.16 -4.98
N THR A 69 -11.01 -10.78 -6.26
CA THR A 69 -10.10 -11.34 -7.27
C THR A 69 -8.81 -10.54 -7.46
N ASP A 70 -8.82 -9.23 -7.20
CA ASP A 70 -7.64 -8.36 -7.31
C ASP A 70 -6.96 -8.21 -5.95
N VAL A 71 -6.39 -9.32 -5.49
CA VAL A 71 -5.71 -9.44 -4.20
C VAL A 71 -4.28 -9.91 -4.40
N ARG A 72 -3.39 -9.42 -3.55
CA ARG A 72 -1.96 -9.71 -3.61
C ARG A 72 -1.52 -10.31 -2.29
N LYS A 73 -0.74 -11.39 -2.36
CA LYS A 73 -0.10 -11.95 -1.18
C LYS A 73 1.18 -11.18 -0.90
N LEU A 74 1.29 -10.59 0.29
CA LEU A 74 2.53 -10.03 0.78
C LEU A 74 3.21 -11.04 1.69
N LYS A 75 4.52 -11.19 1.52
CA LYS A 75 5.37 -11.92 2.46
C LYS A 75 5.85 -10.98 3.55
N ALA A 76 5.96 -11.51 4.76
CA ALA A 76 6.53 -10.79 5.89
C ALA A 76 7.91 -10.24 5.54
N ASP A 77 8.20 -9.02 6.01
CA ASP A 77 9.50 -8.34 5.92
C ASP A 77 10.03 -8.09 4.49
N ILE A 78 9.14 -8.15 3.49
CA ILE A 78 9.46 -7.80 2.10
C ILE A 78 8.64 -6.57 1.70
N PRO A 79 9.27 -5.48 1.22
CA PRO A 79 8.54 -4.33 0.70
C PRO A 79 7.96 -4.62 -0.68
N TYR A 80 6.73 -4.20 -0.91
CA TYR A 80 6.06 -4.30 -2.20
C TYR A 80 5.54 -2.93 -2.62
N THR A 81 5.82 -2.56 -3.88
CA THR A 81 5.40 -1.26 -4.43
C THR A 81 4.40 -1.45 -5.55
N PHE A 82 3.34 -0.65 -5.53
CA PHE A 82 2.28 -0.66 -6.53
C PHE A 82 1.98 0.75 -7.03
N GLY A 83 1.58 0.86 -8.30
CA GLY A 83 0.95 2.08 -8.81
C GLY A 83 -0.48 2.18 -8.29
N ILE A 84 -0.90 3.39 -7.95
CA ILE A 84 -2.26 3.67 -7.46
C ILE A 84 -2.82 4.92 -8.14
N SER A 85 -4.12 5.09 -8.04
CA SER A 85 -4.83 6.30 -8.43
C SER A 85 -5.33 7.07 -7.21
N ASP A 86 -5.63 8.35 -7.43
CA ASP A 86 -6.27 9.20 -6.42
C ASP A 86 -7.58 8.56 -5.90
N GLY A 87 -7.83 8.68 -4.59
CA GLY A 87 -8.98 8.10 -3.92
C GLY A 87 -8.92 6.58 -3.66
N GLU A 88 -7.88 5.87 -4.12
CA GLU A 88 -7.70 4.45 -3.79
C GLU A 88 -7.32 4.24 -2.33
N LYS A 89 -7.73 3.09 -1.79
CA LYS A 89 -7.60 2.69 -0.38
C LYS A 89 -6.91 1.33 -0.29
N VAL A 90 -6.44 1.00 0.91
CA VAL A 90 -5.78 -0.27 1.21
C VAL A 90 -6.61 -1.09 2.19
N LYS A 91 -6.88 -2.36 1.88
CA LYS A 91 -7.42 -3.31 2.85
C LYS A 91 -6.49 -4.49 3.02
N VAL A 92 -6.39 -5.00 4.25
CA VAL A 92 -5.51 -6.11 4.60
C VAL A 92 -6.23 -7.17 5.43
N LYS A 93 -5.83 -8.43 5.20
CA LYS A 93 -6.28 -9.60 5.96
C LYS A 93 -5.09 -10.51 6.24
N ALA A 94 -5.08 -11.17 7.39
CA ALA A 94 -4.06 -12.18 7.69
C ALA A 94 -4.11 -13.31 6.64
N ALA A 95 -2.94 -13.76 6.18
CA ALA A 95 -2.86 -14.98 5.38
C ALA A 95 -2.84 -16.18 6.33
N SER A 96 -3.88 -17.01 6.27
CA SER A 96 -3.93 -18.32 6.92
C SER A 96 -3.05 -19.34 6.22
#